data_AF-A0A6C0AXA4-F1
#
_entry.id   AF-A0A6C0AXA4-F1
#
_cell.length_a   1.000
_cell.length_b   1.000
_cell.length_c   1.000
_cell.angle_alpha   90.00
_cell.angle_beta   90.00
_cell.angle_gamma   90.00
#
_symmetry.space_group_name_H-M   'P 1'
#
loop_
_entity.id
_entity.type
_entity.pdbx_description
1 polymer ?
#
loop_
_entity_poly.entity_id
_entity_poly.type
_entity_poly.pdbx_seq_one_letter_code
_entity_poly.pdbx_strand_id
1 'polypeptide(L)'
;MQAMIVQGIEFSESDYGFTKPKVLSSGGKSVGVVNGGKVLTLSTPLMTTWGLSDYEGNQKFEFSLQYPTEEYGDAETESFLTNMKTFEESIKAEAIKNSMAWFGKKSMSKEVIDALWSPMLKYSKYPKGHTNEGEFDYDRPPRLQVKVPFYDGIWKAELYDDANTRLFPNVNEPTVTPLDFITKGTKVATLIQCGGIWFANGKFGVTWKLVQAVIKPRETLFGRCHISLSSADKQRLKVAEEVEQDIQESGVADTAVESDEEEEEEVVVPVVEPKKKKIVRKKAAVTTDV
;
A
#
# COMPACT_ATOMS: atom_id res chain seq x y z
N MET A 1 18.55 20.32 -23.12
CA MET A 1 17.34 20.63 -22.32
C MET A 1 17.12 19.46 -21.39
N GLN A 2 17.24 19.62 -20.07
CA GLN A 2 16.88 18.57 -19.12
C GLN A 2 15.35 18.40 -19.13
N ALA A 3 14.89 17.16 -19.21
CA ALA A 3 13.46 16.84 -19.24
C ALA A 3 12.80 17.24 -17.90
N MET A 4 11.57 17.77 -17.97
CA MET A 4 10.83 18.19 -16.77
C MET A 4 10.46 17.01 -15.85
N ILE A 5 10.43 15.81 -16.41
CA ILE A 5 10.18 14.52 -15.75
C ILE A 5 11.36 13.62 -16.11
N VAL A 6 11.97 13.01 -15.11
CA VAL A 6 13.06 12.06 -15.29
C VAL A 6 12.49 10.65 -15.20
N GLN A 7 12.87 9.77 -16.11
CA GLN A 7 12.47 8.37 -16.03
C GLN A 7 13.20 7.70 -14.89
N GLY A 8 12.49 7.11 -13.93
CA GLY A 8 13.09 6.45 -12.77
C GLY A 8 14.06 5.33 -13.16
N ILE A 9 13.79 4.65 -14.28
CA ILE A 9 14.63 3.59 -14.84
C ILE A 9 15.98 4.11 -15.39
N GLU A 10 16.05 5.38 -15.79
CA GLU A 10 17.25 6.05 -16.34
C GLU A 10 17.86 7.04 -15.34
N PHE A 11 17.27 7.15 -14.14
CA PHE A 11 17.62 8.17 -13.16
C PHE A 11 19.05 8.03 -12.65
N SER A 12 19.80 9.13 -12.70
CA SER A 12 21.22 9.17 -12.37
C SER A 12 21.61 10.36 -11.48
N GLU A 13 22.85 10.38 -10.99
CA GLU A 13 23.39 11.52 -10.23
C GLU A 13 23.43 12.83 -11.03
N SER A 14 23.43 12.77 -12.36
CA SER A 14 23.40 13.96 -13.21
C SER A 14 22.03 14.65 -13.27
N ASP A 15 20.99 13.95 -12.82
CA ASP A 15 19.60 14.41 -12.89
C ASP A 15 19.16 15.21 -11.67
N TYR A 16 20.00 15.41 -10.66
CA TYR A 16 19.62 16.19 -9.50
C TYR A 16 20.76 17.00 -8.90
N GLY A 17 20.35 18.06 -8.21
CA GLY A 17 21.20 18.84 -7.34
C GLY A 17 20.48 19.18 -6.04
N PHE A 18 21.25 19.62 -5.05
CA PHE A 18 20.75 20.00 -3.74
C PHE A 18 20.78 21.50 -3.57
N THR A 19 19.66 22.07 -3.12
CA THR A 19 19.58 23.49 -2.79
C THR A 19 20.23 23.79 -1.43
N LYS A 20 20.45 25.07 -1.13
CA LYS A 20 20.85 25.46 0.22
C LYS A 20 19.73 25.15 1.22
N PRO A 21 20.05 24.74 2.46
CA PRO A 21 19.03 24.48 3.46
C PRO A 21 18.15 25.72 3.73
N LYS A 22 16.84 25.51 3.75
CA LYS A 22 15.83 26.52 4.04
C LYS A 22 15.09 26.15 5.33
N VAL A 23 14.87 27.15 6.20
CA VAL A 23 14.00 27.01 7.36
C VAL A 23 12.54 27.17 6.91
N LEU A 24 11.71 26.21 7.27
CA LEU A 24 10.28 26.19 6.99
C LEU A 24 9.53 26.96 8.07
N SER A 25 8.28 27.37 7.78
CA SER A 25 7.39 28.03 8.74
C SER A 25 7.11 27.19 9.98
N SER A 26 7.22 25.86 9.88
CA SER A 26 7.10 24.92 10.99
C SER A 26 8.32 24.90 11.92
N GLY A 27 9.37 25.68 11.65
CA GLY A 27 10.65 25.64 12.36
C GLY A 27 11.57 24.48 11.92
N GLY A 28 11.08 23.56 11.09
CA GLY A 28 11.89 22.51 10.47
C GLY A 28 12.84 23.04 9.41
N LYS A 29 13.88 22.28 9.10
CA LYS A 29 14.79 22.55 7.97
C LYS A 29 14.44 21.63 6.80
N SER A 30 14.61 22.14 5.58
CA SER A 30 14.52 21.32 4.38
C SER A 30 15.57 21.70 3.35
N VAL A 31 16.06 20.70 2.62
CA VAL A 31 16.90 20.87 1.43
C VAL A 31 16.11 20.37 0.24
N GLY A 32 15.82 21.25 -0.72
CA GLY A 32 15.17 20.86 -1.97
C GLY A 32 16.11 20.05 -2.86
N VAL A 33 15.56 19.02 -3.50
CA VAL A 33 16.21 18.23 -4.55
C VAL A 33 15.62 18.65 -5.89
N VAL A 34 16.48 19.09 -6.80
CA VAL A 34 16.06 19.79 -8.03
C VAL A 34 16.71 19.23 -9.28
N ASN A 35 15.98 19.17 -10.39
CA ASN A 35 16.49 18.92 -11.75
C ASN A 35 16.35 20.22 -12.55
N GLY A 36 17.45 20.76 -13.09
CA GLY A 36 17.42 22.00 -13.88
C GLY A 36 16.75 23.20 -13.17
N GLY A 37 16.85 23.29 -11.84
CA GLY A 37 16.22 24.32 -11.01
C GLY A 37 14.73 24.11 -10.70
N LYS A 38 14.10 23.06 -11.22
CA LYS A 38 12.74 22.63 -10.87
C LYS A 38 12.78 21.49 -9.87
N VAL A 39 11.70 21.26 -9.13
CA VAL A 39 11.61 20.15 -8.18
C VAL A 39 11.75 18.82 -8.91
N LEU A 40 12.64 17.94 -8.44
CA LEU A 40 12.86 16.63 -9.03
C LEU A 40 11.55 15.84 -9.08
N THR A 41 11.19 15.35 -10.26
CA THR A 41 9.99 14.57 -10.51
C THR A 41 10.36 13.33 -11.32
N LEU A 42 10.01 12.15 -10.82
CA LEU A 42 10.33 10.86 -11.41
C LEU A 42 9.07 10.16 -11.90
N SER A 43 9.12 9.54 -13.07
CA SER A 43 8.17 8.48 -13.43
C SER A 43 8.68 7.12 -12.93
N THR A 44 7.79 6.25 -12.47
CA THR A 44 8.14 4.89 -12.01
C THR A 44 7.73 3.86 -13.04
N PRO A 45 8.40 2.69 -13.09
CA PRO A 45 7.88 1.54 -13.84
C PRO A 45 6.55 1.06 -13.23
N LEU A 46 5.91 0.09 -13.91
CA LEU A 46 4.67 -0.52 -13.42
C LEU A 46 4.96 -1.40 -12.20
N MET A 47 4.45 -1.02 -11.04
CA MET A 47 4.70 -1.69 -9.75
C MET A 47 3.40 -2.07 -9.05
N THR A 48 3.46 -3.00 -8.10
CA THR A 48 2.30 -3.36 -7.27
C THR A 48 2.26 -2.50 -6.01
N THR A 49 1.07 -2.11 -5.54
CA THR A 49 0.88 -1.37 -4.28
C THR A 49 0.18 -2.19 -3.20
N TRP A 50 0.45 -1.91 -1.92
CA TRP A 50 -0.31 -2.43 -0.78
C TRP A 50 -1.62 -1.68 -0.52
N GLY A 51 -1.92 -0.68 -1.36
CA GLY A 51 -3.06 0.21 -1.21
C GLY A 51 -2.71 1.49 -0.47
N LEU A 52 -3.59 2.48 -0.61
CA LEU A 52 -3.53 3.76 0.09
C LEU A 52 -4.15 3.60 1.48
N SER A 53 -3.47 4.10 2.50
CA SER A 53 -3.94 4.04 3.88
C SER A 53 -3.69 5.36 4.63
N ASP A 54 -4.53 5.60 5.63
CA ASP A 54 -4.32 6.58 6.70
C ASP A 54 -4.06 5.80 8.00
N TYR A 55 -2.79 5.46 8.23
CA TYR A 55 -2.42 4.56 9.32
C TYR A 55 -2.76 5.10 10.71
N GLU A 56 -2.70 6.42 10.89
CA GLU A 56 -2.88 7.08 12.20
C GLU A 56 -4.24 7.79 12.34
N GLY A 57 -5.10 7.73 11.30
CA GLY A 57 -6.34 8.49 11.27
C GLY A 57 -6.12 10.00 11.28
N ASN A 58 -4.94 10.46 10.84
CA ASN A 58 -4.53 11.86 10.90
C ASN A 58 -4.53 12.53 9.52
N GLN A 59 -5.21 11.91 8.55
CA GLN A 59 -5.36 12.40 7.18
C GLN A 59 -4.02 12.53 6.44
N LYS A 60 -3.00 11.75 6.87
CA LYS A 60 -1.72 11.64 6.16
C LYS A 60 -1.71 10.34 5.38
N PHE A 61 -2.19 10.45 4.15
CA PHE A 61 -2.35 9.30 3.28
C PHE A 61 -1.03 8.92 2.62
N GLU A 62 -0.74 7.62 2.62
CA GLU A 62 0.43 7.05 1.95
C GLU A 62 0.17 5.64 1.44
N PHE A 63 0.92 5.28 0.40
CA PHE A 63 0.97 3.92 -0.11
C PHE A 63 2.42 3.53 -0.38
N SER A 64 2.64 2.26 -0.70
CA SER A 64 3.98 1.74 -0.96
C SER A 64 4.05 1.09 -2.32
N LEU A 65 5.01 1.51 -3.14
CA LEU A 65 5.42 0.80 -4.35
C LEU A 65 6.30 -0.38 -3.96
N GLN A 66 5.86 -1.58 -4.30
CA GLN A 66 6.56 -2.81 -3.96
C GLN A 66 7.52 -3.18 -5.08
N TYR A 67 8.81 -3.30 -4.74
CA TYR A 67 9.74 -3.93 -5.65
C TYR A 67 9.44 -5.43 -5.70
N PRO A 68 9.34 -6.03 -6.89
CA PRO A 68 9.08 -7.45 -7.04
C PRO A 68 10.25 -8.28 -6.49
N THR A 69 9.96 -9.50 -6.05
CA THR A 69 10.98 -10.51 -5.77
C THR A 69 11.62 -10.97 -7.07
N GLU A 70 12.81 -11.58 -6.99
CA GLU A 70 13.58 -12.06 -8.15
C GLU A 70 12.73 -12.89 -9.14
N GLU A 71 11.85 -13.76 -8.65
CA GLU A 71 10.96 -14.58 -9.49
C GLU A 71 9.94 -13.77 -10.33
N TYR A 72 9.51 -12.61 -9.84
CA TYR A 72 8.49 -11.77 -10.47
C TYR A 72 9.05 -10.42 -10.95
N GLY A 73 10.38 -10.28 -10.92
CA GLY A 73 11.10 -9.08 -11.28
C GLY A 73 11.25 -8.89 -12.78
N ASP A 74 11.54 -7.65 -13.18
CA ASP A 74 11.92 -7.30 -14.53
C ASP A 74 13.08 -6.29 -14.51
N ALA A 75 13.73 -6.10 -15.66
CA ALA A 75 14.88 -5.22 -15.78
C ALA A 75 14.56 -3.75 -15.43
N GLU A 76 13.31 -3.31 -15.61
CA GLU A 76 12.89 -1.94 -15.31
C GLU A 76 12.80 -1.71 -13.79
N THR A 77 12.15 -2.61 -13.07
CA THR A 77 12.01 -2.54 -11.61
C THR A 77 13.34 -2.72 -10.90
N GLU A 78 14.23 -3.57 -11.43
CA GLU A 78 15.61 -3.73 -10.93
C GLU A 78 16.47 -2.47 -11.16
N SER A 79 16.39 -1.89 -12.36
CA SER A 79 17.10 -0.64 -12.69
C SER A 79 16.61 0.50 -11.79
N PHE A 80 15.28 0.63 -11.62
CA PHE A 80 14.70 1.62 -10.73
C PHE A 80 15.15 1.41 -9.27
N LEU A 81 15.17 0.17 -8.77
CA LEU A 81 15.66 -0.11 -7.42
C LEU A 81 17.12 0.31 -7.24
N THR A 82 17.95 -0.03 -8.22
CA THR A 82 19.38 0.32 -8.23
C THR A 82 19.58 1.82 -8.20
N ASN A 83 18.86 2.56 -9.05
CA ASN A 83 18.93 4.02 -9.11
C ASN A 83 18.48 4.67 -7.79
N MET A 84 17.42 4.13 -7.16
CA MET A 84 16.94 4.62 -5.87
C MET A 84 17.92 4.33 -4.72
N LYS A 85 18.62 3.19 -4.73
CA LYS A 85 19.71 2.90 -3.77
C LYS A 85 20.88 3.86 -3.95
N THR A 86 21.31 4.10 -5.19
CA THR A 86 22.36 5.07 -5.52
C THR A 86 21.98 6.48 -5.07
N PHE A 87 20.71 6.86 -5.23
CA PHE A 87 20.20 8.14 -4.75
C PHE A 87 20.26 8.27 -3.23
N GLU A 88 19.91 7.23 -2.46
CA GLU A 88 20.08 7.26 -0.99
C GLU A 88 21.55 7.47 -0.60
N GLU A 89 22.48 6.74 -1.21
CA GLU A 89 23.90 6.84 -0.89
C GLU A 89 24.50 8.20 -1.29
N SER A 90 24.09 8.76 -2.42
CA SER A 90 24.48 10.12 -2.83
C SER A 90 23.99 11.18 -1.84
N ILE A 91 22.75 11.07 -1.34
CA ILE A 91 22.23 11.98 -0.31
C ILE A 91 23.06 11.88 0.98
N LYS A 92 23.39 10.66 1.42
CA LYS A 92 24.22 10.46 2.61
C LYS A 92 25.63 11.03 2.42
N ALA A 93 26.23 10.84 1.26
CA ALA A 93 27.53 11.42 0.92
C ALA A 93 27.48 12.96 0.95
N GLU A 94 26.42 13.54 0.42
CA GLU A 94 26.21 14.99 0.44
C GLU A 94 25.95 15.52 1.86
N ALA A 95 25.27 14.73 2.70
CA ALA A 95 25.04 15.03 4.12
C ALA A 95 26.36 15.11 4.91
N ILE A 96 27.33 14.25 4.61
CA ILE A 96 28.69 14.29 5.19
C ILE A 96 29.39 15.58 4.77
N LYS A 97 29.41 15.88 3.46
CA LYS A 97 30.06 17.09 2.91
C LYS A 97 29.46 18.37 3.48
N ASN A 98 28.15 18.39 3.71
CA ASN A 98 27.42 19.57 4.20
C ASN A 98 27.09 19.49 5.70
N SER A 99 27.86 18.74 6.50
CA SER A 99 27.50 18.45 7.89
C SER A 99 27.25 19.71 8.74
N MET A 100 28.01 20.76 8.50
CA MET A 100 27.86 22.03 9.19
C MET A 100 26.57 22.75 8.80
N ALA A 101 26.26 22.82 7.50
CA ALA A 101 25.05 23.49 7.02
C ALA A 101 23.77 22.70 7.37
N TRP A 102 23.82 21.38 7.30
CA TRP A 102 22.67 20.51 7.49
C TRP A 102 22.40 20.23 8.97
N PHE A 103 23.45 19.94 9.76
CA PHE A 103 23.31 19.51 11.15
C PHE A 103 23.97 20.45 12.18
N GLY A 104 24.68 21.50 11.75
CA GLY A 104 25.40 22.40 12.66
C GLY A 104 26.65 21.77 13.27
N LYS A 105 27.18 20.69 12.68
CA LYS A 105 28.36 19.97 13.18
C LYS A 105 29.52 20.07 12.20
N LYS A 106 30.72 20.33 12.72
CA LYS A 106 31.95 20.50 11.91
C LYS A 106 32.25 19.28 11.03
N SER A 107 32.00 18.08 11.54
CA SER A 107 32.11 16.83 10.79
C SER A 107 31.16 15.78 11.38
N MET A 108 30.78 14.82 10.55
CA MET A 108 30.00 13.65 10.94
C MET A 108 30.56 12.43 10.21
N SER A 109 30.71 11.31 10.92
CA SER A 109 31.13 10.05 10.30
C SER A 109 29.99 9.41 9.52
N LYS A 110 30.33 8.50 8.60
CA LYS A 110 29.36 7.71 7.83
C LYS A 110 28.37 6.97 8.74
N GLU A 111 28.87 6.35 9.81
CA GLU A 111 28.05 5.62 10.79
C GLU A 111 27.01 6.51 11.47
N VAL A 112 27.37 7.74 11.84
CA VAL A 112 26.42 8.69 12.43
C VAL A 112 25.37 9.08 11.40
N ILE A 113 25.77 9.32 10.14
CA ILE A 113 24.83 9.65 9.07
C ILE A 113 23.87 8.49 8.79
N ASP A 114 24.36 7.26 8.73
CA ASP A 114 23.54 6.06 8.58
C ASP A 114 22.56 5.89 9.75
N ALA A 115 22.97 6.21 10.98
CA ALA A 115 22.11 6.15 12.16
C ALA A 115 21.00 7.23 12.18
N LEU A 116 21.28 8.42 11.61
CA LEU A 116 20.30 9.51 11.52
C LEU A 116 19.41 9.40 10.28
N TRP A 117 19.81 8.60 9.28
CA TRP A 117 19.05 8.40 8.06
C TRP A 117 17.71 7.72 8.36
N SER A 118 16.65 8.28 7.79
CA SER A 118 15.33 7.66 7.70
C SER A 118 15.17 7.11 6.28
N PRO A 119 15.30 5.79 6.09
CA PRO A 119 15.29 5.19 4.75
C PRO A 119 13.99 5.48 4.00
N MET A 120 14.10 5.84 2.72
CA MET A 120 12.93 5.90 1.83
C MET A 120 12.60 4.51 1.28
N LEU A 121 13.62 3.65 1.12
CA LEU A 121 13.48 2.23 0.84
C LEU A 121 13.23 1.48 2.17
N LYS A 122 11.99 1.05 2.39
CA LYS A 122 11.59 0.34 3.61
C LYS A 122 11.75 -1.16 3.42
N TYR A 123 12.74 -1.74 4.09
CA TYR A 123 12.89 -3.19 4.20
C TYR A 123 11.90 -3.77 5.21
N SER A 124 11.41 -4.97 4.92
CA SER A 124 10.57 -5.70 5.88
C SER A 124 11.44 -6.24 7.01
N LYS A 125 10.84 -6.50 8.17
CA LYS A 125 11.54 -7.19 9.26
C LYS A 125 11.29 -8.68 9.15
N TYR A 126 12.24 -9.49 9.64
CA TYR A 126 12.01 -10.92 9.76
C TYR A 126 10.79 -11.17 10.67
N PRO A 127 9.90 -12.08 10.26
CA PRO A 127 8.67 -12.36 10.99
C PRO A 127 8.97 -13.06 12.31
N LYS A 128 7.96 -13.07 13.18
CA LYS A 128 8.02 -13.77 14.46
C LYS A 128 8.35 -15.25 14.26
N GLY A 129 9.31 -15.78 15.02
CA GLY A 129 9.77 -17.16 14.93
C GLY A 129 10.90 -17.42 13.92
N HIS A 130 11.38 -16.39 13.21
CA HIS A 130 12.64 -16.47 12.46
C HIS A 130 13.84 -16.29 13.40
N THR A 131 15.01 -16.84 13.05
CA THR A 131 16.23 -16.73 13.88
C THR A 131 16.66 -15.27 14.10
N ASN A 132 16.41 -14.41 13.12
CA ASN A 132 16.76 -12.99 13.11
C ASN A 132 15.53 -12.10 13.39
N GLU A 133 14.55 -12.59 14.16
CA GLU A 133 13.29 -11.88 14.44
C GLU A 133 13.53 -10.42 14.84
N GLY A 134 12.81 -9.50 14.19
CA GLY A 134 12.87 -8.07 14.49
C GLY A 134 13.98 -7.28 13.78
N GLU A 135 14.97 -7.97 13.22
CA GLU A 135 15.98 -7.38 12.33
C GLU A 135 15.40 -7.15 10.93
N PHE A 136 16.02 -6.24 10.18
CA PHE A 136 15.63 -5.98 8.78
C PHE A 136 16.10 -7.11 7.88
N ASP A 137 15.18 -7.63 7.08
CA ASP A 137 15.41 -8.62 6.05
C ASP A 137 15.83 -7.89 4.76
N TYR A 138 17.13 -7.91 4.49
CA TYR A 138 17.73 -7.32 3.28
C TYR A 138 17.75 -8.29 2.09
N ASP A 139 17.37 -9.56 2.31
CA ASP A 139 17.23 -10.55 1.25
C ASP A 139 15.93 -10.30 0.47
N ARG A 140 14.91 -9.76 1.14
CA ARG A 140 13.68 -9.32 0.48
C ARG A 140 13.82 -7.91 -0.12
N PRO A 141 13.26 -7.69 -1.32
CA PRO A 141 13.17 -6.36 -1.89
C PRO A 141 12.45 -5.39 -0.95
N PRO A 142 12.91 -4.12 -0.89
CA PRO A 142 12.25 -3.11 -0.09
C PRO A 142 10.94 -2.66 -0.75
N ARG A 143 10.30 -1.67 -0.13
CA ARG A 143 9.22 -0.88 -0.75
C ARG A 143 9.56 0.61 -0.71
N LEU A 144 9.13 1.36 -1.72
CA LEU A 144 9.24 2.82 -1.75
C LEU A 144 7.94 3.45 -1.21
N GLN A 145 8.06 4.25 -0.15
CA GLN A 145 6.93 4.94 0.47
C GLN A 145 6.59 6.23 -0.27
N VAL A 146 5.33 6.39 -0.69
CA VAL A 146 4.84 7.56 -1.43
C VAL A 146 3.64 8.17 -0.70
N LYS A 147 3.69 9.46 -0.42
CA LYS A 147 2.58 10.20 0.19
C LYS A 147 1.62 10.69 -0.86
N VAL A 148 0.32 10.61 -0.60
CA VAL A 148 -0.70 11.25 -1.42
C VAL A 148 -1.08 12.56 -0.73
N PRO A 149 -0.78 13.72 -1.35
CA PRO A 149 -1.03 14.98 -0.66
C PRO A 149 -2.53 15.22 -0.51
N PHE A 150 -2.93 15.53 0.73
CA PHE A 150 -4.29 15.87 1.12
C PHE A 150 -4.22 17.10 2.03
N TYR A 151 -4.76 18.21 1.55
CA TYR A 151 -4.70 19.51 2.24
C TYR A 151 -6.06 20.17 2.20
N ASP A 152 -6.53 20.68 3.34
CA ASP A 152 -7.81 21.38 3.47
C ASP A 152 -8.99 20.57 2.92
N GLY A 153 -8.99 19.25 3.14
CA GLY A 153 -10.03 18.35 2.65
C GLY A 153 -9.89 17.98 1.15
N ILE A 154 -8.84 18.44 0.46
CA ILE A 154 -8.67 18.30 -0.98
C ILE A 154 -7.46 17.41 -1.30
N TRP A 155 -7.71 16.34 -2.06
CA TRP A 155 -6.69 15.51 -2.65
C TRP A 155 -5.95 16.25 -3.78
N LYS A 156 -4.63 16.19 -3.79
CA LYS A 156 -3.77 16.79 -4.83
C LYS A 156 -3.03 15.71 -5.60
N ALA A 157 -3.79 14.81 -6.22
CA ALA A 157 -3.29 13.80 -7.13
C ALA A 157 -4.30 13.57 -8.26
N GLU A 158 -3.83 13.14 -9.42
CA GLU A 158 -4.69 12.73 -10.55
C GLU A 158 -4.50 11.25 -10.85
N LEU A 159 -5.59 10.53 -11.04
CA LEU A 159 -5.56 9.10 -11.33
C LEU A 159 -6.17 8.86 -12.71
N TYR A 160 -5.54 7.99 -13.47
CA TYR A 160 -5.92 7.65 -14.84
C TYR A 160 -6.04 6.14 -15.00
N ASP A 161 -6.85 5.69 -15.95
CA ASP A 161 -6.85 4.29 -16.41
C ASP A 161 -5.70 4.02 -17.40
N ASP A 162 -5.61 2.80 -17.92
CA ASP A 162 -4.62 2.40 -18.92
C ASP A 162 -4.86 3.00 -20.31
N ALA A 163 -6.02 3.62 -20.55
CA ALA A 163 -6.34 4.41 -21.75
C ALA A 163 -6.08 5.92 -21.57
N ASN A 164 -5.50 6.35 -20.44
CA ASN A 164 -5.29 7.75 -20.04
C ASN A 164 -6.60 8.54 -19.83
N THR A 165 -7.71 7.87 -19.54
CA THR A 165 -8.95 8.51 -19.09
C THR A 165 -8.84 8.84 -17.60
N ARG A 166 -9.20 10.07 -17.23
CA ARG A 166 -9.11 10.52 -15.84
C ARG A 166 -10.18 9.84 -14.98
N LEU A 167 -9.73 9.03 -14.02
CA LEU A 167 -10.55 8.40 -12.97
C LEU A 167 -10.75 9.33 -11.77
N PHE A 168 -9.74 10.14 -11.43
CA PHE A 168 -9.81 11.10 -10.33
C PHE A 168 -9.02 12.37 -10.66
N PRO A 169 -9.53 13.57 -10.33
CA PRO A 169 -10.88 13.86 -9.82
C PRO A 169 -11.97 13.57 -10.85
N ASN A 170 -13.08 12.97 -10.41
CA ASN A 170 -14.25 12.71 -11.24
C ASN A 170 -15.33 13.75 -10.96
N VAL A 171 -15.72 14.50 -11.99
CA VAL A 171 -16.77 15.53 -11.88
C VAL A 171 -18.16 14.91 -11.77
N ASN A 172 -18.36 13.74 -12.38
CA ASN A 172 -19.65 13.05 -12.40
C ASN A 172 -19.92 12.30 -11.08
N GLU A 173 -18.86 11.90 -10.38
CA GLU A 173 -18.94 11.15 -9.13
C GLU A 173 -18.04 11.80 -8.06
N PRO A 174 -18.48 12.91 -7.44
CA PRO A 174 -17.63 13.69 -6.53
C PRO A 174 -17.28 12.95 -5.23
N THR A 175 -17.94 11.84 -4.94
CA THR A 175 -17.69 11.00 -3.77
C THR A 175 -16.50 10.06 -3.95
N VAL A 176 -16.03 9.82 -5.18
CA VAL A 176 -14.88 8.94 -5.41
C VAL A 176 -13.60 9.63 -4.97
N THR A 177 -12.73 8.86 -4.33
CA THR A 177 -11.47 9.31 -3.77
C THR A 177 -10.33 8.42 -4.26
N PRO A 178 -9.07 8.83 -4.09
CA PRO A 178 -7.93 7.96 -4.37
C PRO A 178 -7.93 6.61 -3.62
N LEU A 179 -8.63 6.50 -2.47
CA LEU A 179 -8.74 5.26 -1.70
C LEU A 179 -9.52 4.18 -2.47
N ASP A 180 -10.46 4.57 -3.31
CA ASP A 180 -11.31 3.64 -4.07
C ASP A 180 -10.54 2.96 -5.22
N PHE A 181 -9.47 3.60 -5.71
CA PHE A 181 -8.68 3.13 -6.84
C PHE A 181 -7.35 2.50 -6.40
N ILE A 182 -6.64 3.10 -5.45
CA ILE A 182 -5.34 2.62 -4.96
C ILE A 182 -5.60 1.59 -3.86
N THR A 183 -6.12 0.43 -4.25
CA THR A 183 -6.36 -0.71 -3.34
C THR A 183 -5.19 -1.70 -3.36
N LYS A 184 -5.22 -2.65 -2.42
CA LYS A 184 -4.17 -3.67 -2.30
C LYS A 184 -4.09 -4.57 -3.54
N GLY A 185 -2.89 -4.73 -4.09
CA GLY A 185 -2.63 -5.58 -5.24
C GLY A 185 -2.90 -4.92 -6.59
N THR A 186 -3.33 -3.67 -6.60
CA THR A 186 -3.45 -2.84 -7.80
C THR A 186 -2.07 -2.59 -8.40
N LYS A 187 -1.99 -2.62 -9.73
CA LYS A 187 -0.77 -2.23 -10.45
C LYS A 187 -0.83 -0.73 -10.76
N VAL A 188 0.27 -0.04 -10.49
CA VAL A 188 0.38 1.41 -10.63
C VAL A 188 1.70 1.79 -11.29
N ALA A 189 1.63 2.73 -12.24
CA ALA A 189 2.78 3.49 -12.69
C ALA A 189 2.56 4.93 -12.26
N THR A 190 3.56 5.56 -11.65
CA THR A 190 3.36 6.81 -10.90
C THR A 190 4.31 7.90 -11.38
N LEU A 191 3.82 9.13 -11.33
CA LEU A 191 4.62 10.34 -11.38
C LEU A 191 4.77 10.86 -9.95
N ILE A 192 5.97 10.77 -9.40
CA ILE A 192 6.28 11.17 -8.02
C ILE A 192 7.21 12.37 -7.99
N GLN A 193 6.88 13.35 -7.15
CA GLN A 193 7.67 14.55 -6.93
C GLN A 193 8.43 14.45 -5.60
N CYS A 194 9.71 14.81 -5.62
CA CYS A 194 10.52 14.87 -4.41
C CYS A 194 10.06 16.05 -3.54
N GLY A 195 9.59 15.76 -2.33
CA GLY A 195 9.23 16.75 -1.32
C GLY A 195 10.42 17.45 -0.66
N GLY A 196 11.65 17.09 -1.07
CA GLY A 196 12.89 17.53 -0.46
C GLY A 196 13.37 16.60 0.65
N ILE A 197 14.60 16.85 1.08
CA ILE A 197 15.19 16.26 2.28
C ILE A 197 14.65 17.04 3.48
N TRP A 198 14.05 16.34 4.42
CA TRP A 198 13.52 16.92 5.67
C TRP A 198 14.46 16.59 6.83
N PHE A 199 14.48 17.45 7.84
CA PHE A 199 15.22 17.25 9.09
C PHE A 199 14.25 17.42 10.27
N ALA A 200 14.07 16.37 11.06
CA ALA A 200 13.15 16.37 12.20
C ALA A 200 13.60 15.38 13.28
N ASN A 201 13.50 15.77 14.55
CA ASN A 201 13.84 14.93 15.71
C ASN A 201 15.23 14.26 15.60
N GLY A 202 16.22 15.02 15.12
CA GLY A 202 17.58 14.53 14.91
C GLY A 202 17.76 13.60 13.70
N LYS A 203 16.69 13.18 13.02
CA LYS A 203 16.74 12.37 11.81
C LYS A 203 16.58 13.21 10.55
N PHE A 204 16.95 12.63 9.43
CA PHE A 204 16.70 13.22 8.12
C PHE A 204 16.35 12.15 7.08
N GLY A 205 15.64 12.53 6.03
CA GLY A 205 15.19 11.60 5.00
C GLY A 205 14.58 12.34 3.83
N VAL A 206 14.18 11.59 2.80
CA VAL A 206 13.43 12.13 1.65
C VAL A 206 11.96 11.73 1.76
N THR A 207 11.08 12.56 1.22
CA THR A 207 9.67 12.22 1.03
C THR A 207 9.34 12.28 -0.46
N TRP A 208 8.63 11.29 -0.98
CA TRP A 208 8.04 11.32 -2.31
C TRP A 208 6.55 11.60 -2.21
N LYS A 209 6.05 12.46 -3.10
CA LYS A 209 4.64 12.84 -3.19
C LYS A 209 4.08 12.39 -4.52
N LEU A 210 2.90 11.78 -4.51
CA LEU A 210 2.19 11.44 -5.73
C LEU A 210 1.71 12.72 -6.44
N VAL A 211 1.94 12.80 -7.75
CA VAL A 211 1.37 13.82 -8.63
C VAL A 211 0.29 13.19 -9.50
N GLN A 212 0.66 12.13 -10.24
CA GLN A 212 -0.26 11.39 -11.10
C GLN A 212 -0.01 9.89 -10.99
N ALA A 213 -1.03 9.06 -11.23
CA ALA A 213 -0.83 7.63 -11.40
C ALA A 213 -1.73 7.08 -12.51
N VAL A 214 -1.18 6.17 -13.30
CA VAL A 214 -1.95 5.23 -14.12
C VAL A 214 -2.24 4.01 -13.24
N ILE A 215 -3.51 3.63 -13.17
CA ILE A 215 -4.02 2.57 -12.30
C ILE A 215 -4.61 1.46 -13.15
N LYS A 216 -4.14 0.24 -12.92
CA LYS A 216 -4.80 -0.97 -13.39
C LYS A 216 -5.31 -1.76 -12.18
N PRO A 217 -6.63 -1.74 -11.91
CA PRO A 217 -7.23 -2.49 -10.81
C PRO A 217 -6.83 -3.96 -10.85
N ARG A 218 -6.66 -4.56 -9.67
CA ARG A 218 -6.50 -6.01 -9.59
C ARG A 218 -7.78 -6.68 -10.09
N GLU A 219 -7.65 -7.56 -11.07
CA GLU A 219 -8.77 -8.41 -11.47
C GLU A 219 -9.17 -9.32 -10.31
N THR A 220 -10.44 -9.22 -9.87
CA THR A 220 -11.02 -10.08 -8.85
C THR A 220 -12.16 -10.90 -9.43
N LEU A 221 -12.19 -12.20 -9.12
CA LEU A 221 -13.33 -13.06 -9.43
C LEU A 221 -14.55 -12.76 -8.56
N PHE A 222 -14.34 -12.07 -7.44
CA PHE A 222 -15.39 -11.64 -6.52
C PHE A 222 -15.79 -10.18 -6.81
N GLY A 223 -17.07 -9.84 -6.63
CA GLY A 223 -17.60 -8.48 -6.83
C GLY A 223 -18.26 -8.23 -8.19
N ARG A 224 -18.12 -9.15 -9.15
CA ARG A 224 -18.88 -9.18 -10.40
C ARG A 224 -19.23 -10.62 -10.75
N CYS A 225 -20.45 -10.88 -11.21
CA CYS A 225 -20.81 -12.20 -11.73
C CYS A 225 -20.09 -12.42 -13.07
N HIS A 226 -19.13 -13.34 -13.09
CA HIS A 226 -18.40 -13.75 -14.30
C HIS A 226 -19.06 -14.95 -15.00
N ILE A 227 -20.15 -15.47 -14.43
CA ILE A 227 -20.91 -16.58 -15.01
C ILE A 227 -21.68 -16.05 -16.21
N SER A 228 -21.23 -16.43 -17.40
CA SER A 228 -21.98 -16.22 -18.64
C SER A 228 -22.94 -17.38 -18.84
N LEU A 229 -24.22 -17.19 -18.51
CA LEU A 229 -25.25 -18.19 -18.75
C LEU A 229 -25.50 -18.35 -20.26
N SER A 230 -25.66 -19.60 -20.70
CA SER A 230 -26.09 -19.90 -22.07
C SER A 230 -27.49 -19.36 -22.32
N SER A 231 -27.87 -19.17 -23.59
CA SER A 231 -29.24 -18.77 -23.94
C SER A 231 -30.28 -19.76 -23.42
N ALA A 232 -29.97 -21.05 -23.40
CA ALA A 232 -30.84 -22.11 -22.88
C ALA A 232 -31.04 -22.00 -21.35
N ASP A 233 -29.96 -21.75 -20.59
CA ASP A 233 -30.07 -21.64 -19.13
C ASP A 233 -30.80 -20.36 -18.70
N LYS A 234 -30.63 -19.27 -19.46
CA LYS A 234 -31.43 -18.04 -19.25
C LYS A 234 -32.93 -18.28 -19.50
N GLN A 235 -33.29 -19.13 -20.46
CA GLN A 235 -34.69 -19.47 -20.72
C GLN A 235 -35.27 -20.36 -19.62
N ARG A 236 -34.52 -21.36 -19.15
CA ARG A 236 -34.95 -22.21 -18.04
C ARG A 236 -35.21 -21.43 -16.75
N LEU A 237 -34.36 -20.44 -16.45
CA LEU A 237 -34.54 -19.58 -15.28
C LEU A 237 -35.82 -18.72 -15.38
N LYS A 238 -36.14 -18.19 -16.56
CA LYS A 238 -37.39 -17.44 -16.76
C LYS A 238 -38.64 -18.29 -16.61
N VAL A 239 -38.63 -19.51 -17.16
CA VAL A 239 -39.76 -20.45 -17.03
C VAL A 239 -39.95 -20.86 -15.57
N ALA A 240 -38.87 -21.06 -14.82
CA ALA A 240 -38.96 -21.36 -13.39
C ALA A 240 -39.58 -20.19 -12.59
N GLU A 241 -39.22 -18.93 -12.92
CA GLU A 241 -39.82 -17.74 -12.30
C GLU A 241 -41.32 -17.58 -12.61
N GLU A 242 -41.75 -17.85 -13.86
CA GLU A 242 -43.17 -17.79 -14.27
C GLU A 242 -44.02 -18.84 -13.54
N VAL A 243 -43.50 -20.07 -13.37
CA VAL A 243 -44.20 -21.14 -12.63
C VAL A 243 -44.31 -20.82 -11.14
N GLU A 244 -43.30 -20.21 -10.53
CA GLU A 244 -43.38 -19.78 -9.12
C GLU A 244 -44.37 -18.62 -8.92
N GLN A 245 -44.53 -17.72 -9.89
CA GLN A 245 -45.51 -16.64 -9.84
C GLN A 245 -46.95 -17.15 -9.98
N ASP A 246 -47.21 -18.11 -10.88
CA ASP A 246 -48.53 -18.74 -11.04
C ASP A 246 -48.99 -19.51 -9.78
N ILE A 247 -48.04 -20.08 -9.02
CA ILE A 247 -48.32 -20.77 -7.74
C ILE A 247 -48.68 -19.77 -6.63
N GLN A 248 -48.10 -18.55 -6.64
CA GLN A 248 -48.43 -17.53 -5.64
C GLN A 248 -49.75 -16.76 -5.94
N GLU A 249 -50.13 -16.59 -7.20
CA GLU A 249 -51.40 -15.94 -7.57
C GLU A 249 -52.65 -16.84 -7.39
N SER A 250 -52.48 -18.16 -7.21
CA SER A 250 -53.59 -19.12 -7.08
C SER A 250 -54.02 -19.46 -5.64
N GLY A 251 -53.48 -18.77 -4.63
CA GLY A 251 -53.73 -19.11 -3.21
C GLY A 251 -54.76 -18.25 -2.47
N VAL A 252 -56.07 -18.55 -2.58
CA VAL A 252 -57.04 -18.38 -1.47
C VAL A 252 -58.12 -19.48 -1.50
N ALA A 253 -58.13 -20.33 -0.45
CA ALA A 253 -59.28 -20.91 0.27
C ALA A 253 -59.13 -22.41 0.66
N ASP A 254 -58.79 -22.59 1.94
CA ASP A 254 -59.24 -23.60 2.93
C ASP A 254 -59.58 -25.05 2.54
N THR A 255 -58.89 -25.99 3.21
CA THR A 255 -59.56 -27.08 3.94
C THR A 255 -58.90 -27.29 5.30
N ALA A 256 -59.65 -26.96 6.35
CA ALA A 256 -59.42 -27.33 7.74
C ALA A 256 -59.95 -28.74 8.05
N VAL A 257 -59.61 -29.23 9.27
CA VAL A 257 -59.98 -30.46 10.01
C VAL A 257 -59.10 -31.69 9.74
N GLU A 258 -58.61 -32.46 10.71
CA GLU A 258 -58.73 -32.45 12.18
C GLU A 258 -57.56 -33.27 12.77
N SER A 259 -57.33 -33.10 14.07
CA SER A 259 -56.31 -33.70 14.93
C SER A 259 -56.46 -35.22 15.12
N ASP A 260 -55.36 -35.98 15.12
CA ASP A 260 -55.19 -37.14 16.01
C ASP A 260 -53.70 -37.44 16.28
N GLU A 261 -53.47 -37.99 17.47
CA GLU A 261 -52.24 -38.07 18.26
C GLU A 261 -51.16 -39.08 17.77
N GLU A 262 -49.96 -38.87 18.34
CA GLU A 262 -48.94 -39.85 18.75
C GLU A 262 -47.66 -40.12 17.90
N GLU A 263 -46.57 -40.09 18.68
CA GLU A 263 -45.21 -40.66 18.50
C GLU A 263 -44.10 -39.83 17.82
N GLU A 264 -43.40 -39.09 18.70
CA GLU A 264 -41.94 -39.00 18.89
C GLU A 264 -41.01 -39.55 17.79
N GLU A 265 -40.17 -38.67 17.22
CA GLU A 265 -38.71 -38.86 17.20
C GLU A 265 -37.99 -37.55 16.82
N GLU A 266 -37.46 -36.84 17.82
CA GLU A 266 -36.56 -35.70 17.65
C GLU A 266 -35.16 -36.17 17.21
N VAL A 267 -34.81 -35.95 15.94
CA VAL A 267 -33.40 -36.06 15.49
C VAL A 267 -32.69 -34.74 15.80
N VAL A 268 -32.13 -34.67 17.01
CA VAL A 268 -31.28 -33.58 17.49
C VAL A 268 -29.96 -33.59 16.71
N VAL A 269 -29.74 -32.60 15.83
CA VAL A 269 -28.41 -32.33 15.27
C VAL A 269 -27.53 -31.67 16.35
N PRO A 270 -26.38 -32.25 16.74
CA PRO A 270 -25.61 -31.71 17.85
C PRO A 270 -24.82 -30.47 17.43
N VAL A 271 -25.13 -29.35 18.09
CA VAL A 271 -24.32 -28.12 18.12
C VAL A 271 -22.96 -28.45 18.75
N VAL A 272 -21.88 -28.32 17.98
CA VAL A 272 -20.50 -28.45 18.48
C VAL A 272 -20.07 -27.13 19.09
N GLU A 273 -20.21 -26.99 20.41
CA GLU A 273 -19.59 -25.91 21.17
C GLU A 273 -18.06 -26.11 21.32
N PRO A 274 -17.26 -25.03 21.25
CA PRO A 274 -15.81 -25.10 21.41
C PRO A 274 -15.39 -25.35 22.86
N LYS A 275 -14.76 -26.50 23.13
CA LYS A 275 -14.21 -26.84 24.46
C LYS A 275 -13.05 -25.90 24.85
N LYS A 276 -13.25 -25.20 25.97
CA LYS A 276 -12.25 -24.40 26.68
C LYS A 276 -11.12 -25.26 27.27
N LYS A 277 -9.92 -24.68 27.27
CA LYS A 277 -8.65 -25.20 27.80
C LYS A 277 -8.75 -25.57 29.29
N LYS A 278 -8.27 -26.76 29.67
CA LYS A 278 -7.95 -27.12 31.06
C LYS A 278 -6.46 -26.87 31.34
N ILE A 279 -6.21 -25.91 32.22
CA ILE A 279 -4.93 -25.68 32.87
C ILE A 279 -4.74 -26.79 33.92
N VAL A 280 -3.62 -27.51 33.88
CA VAL A 280 -3.18 -28.38 34.98
C VAL A 280 -1.81 -27.90 35.45
N ARG A 281 -1.78 -27.35 36.67
CA ARG A 281 -0.58 -27.12 37.48
C ARG A 281 -0.23 -28.39 38.26
N LYS A 282 1.05 -28.75 38.29
CA LYS A 282 1.85 -29.36 39.40
C LYS A 282 3.10 -29.98 38.77
N LYS A 283 4.29 -30.02 39.38
CA LYS A 283 4.82 -29.55 40.67
C LYS A 283 6.35 -29.58 40.51
N ALA A 284 7.05 -28.74 41.26
CA ALA A 284 8.51 -28.74 41.36
C ALA A 284 9.05 -30.10 41.82
N ALA A 285 10.19 -30.50 41.24
CA ALA A 285 11.08 -31.51 41.80
C ALA A 285 12.50 -30.92 41.87
N VAL A 286 13.06 -31.06 43.07
CA VAL A 286 14.38 -30.64 43.54
C VAL A 286 15.43 -31.64 43.05
N THR A 287 16.65 -31.19 42.76
CA THR A 287 17.88 -31.99 42.66
C THR A 287 19.05 -31.03 42.91
N THR A 288 19.44 -30.83 44.18
CA THR A 288 20.63 -31.39 44.88
C THR A 288 21.97 -31.19 44.18
N ASP A 289 22.84 -30.46 44.88
CA ASP A 289 24.27 -30.28 44.68
C ASP A 289 25.05 -31.59 44.47
N VAL A 290 26.02 -31.55 43.55
CA VAL A 290 27.47 -31.77 43.81
C VAL A 290 28.25 -30.88 42.84
#